data_AF-A0A7R9HZS2-F1
#
_entry.id   AF-A0A7R9HZS2-F1
#
_cell.length_a   1.000
_cell.length_b   1.000
_cell.length_c   1.000
_cell.angle_alpha   90.00
_cell.angle_beta   90.00
_cell.angle_gamma   90.00
#
_symmetry.space_group_name_H-M   'P 1'
#
loop_
_entity.id
_entity.type
_entity.pdbx_description
1 polymer ?
#
loop_
_entity_poly.entity_id
_entity_poly.type
_entity_poly.pdbx_seq_one_letter_code
_entity_poly.pdbx_strand_id
1 'polypeptide(L)'
;MLLSLVILVLCGSVLVKSQNCSASIEWTAPNSNHDCIEGYEVCWNSTSFDATYSNCSNLSNDTTSYTVAEDIQVCVEYSASVVVLGTDGQRSPTIEFSFTYTSPNDVDLLVNTNITVKSSSISLEYETSYDYPFCGLNVTGCFSSDDILSECISMSGQGGGLDMAADYYSLSACTTYYSTLTVTVISVSQSQTITNVRPITTNSTNSTMIQLVNVDDVTDNNATISWQPVYEGSPCSSGYSVCYLQENSTEASICNSVDKELNKIQLLNLTSLTDYYVTVGAVFPDGTLSDKVATTFRTSVVLSSIAEDGKIEV
;
A
#
# COMPACT_ATOMS: atom_id res chain seq x y z
N MET A 1 -61.90 -16.50 49.92
CA MET A 1 -62.05 -15.70 48.68
C MET A 1 -60.79 -15.96 47.88
N LEU A 2 -60.93 -16.58 46.71
CA LEU A 2 -59.83 -17.19 45.97
C LEU A 2 -58.73 -16.18 45.62
N LEU A 3 -57.48 -16.57 45.89
CA LEU A 3 -56.30 -16.09 45.16
C LEU A 3 -56.55 -16.25 43.67
N SER A 4 -56.42 -15.17 42.91
CA SER A 4 -56.07 -15.25 41.50
C SER A 4 -54.89 -14.32 41.28
N LEU A 5 -53.69 -14.84 41.60
CA LEU A 5 -52.44 -14.28 41.13
C LEU A 5 -52.33 -14.68 39.66
N VAL A 6 -52.80 -13.82 38.77
CA VAL A 6 -52.61 -14.00 37.32
C VAL A 6 -51.14 -13.71 37.04
N ILE A 7 -50.34 -14.76 37.09
CA ILE A 7 -48.96 -14.73 36.60
C ILE A 7 -49.09 -14.57 35.08
N LEU A 8 -48.86 -13.34 34.60
CA LEU A 8 -48.71 -13.02 33.18
C LEU A 8 -47.44 -13.72 32.66
N VAL A 9 -47.61 -14.95 32.18
CA VAL A 9 -46.59 -15.66 31.43
C VAL A 9 -46.56 -15.04 30.03
N LEU A 10 -45.61 -14.14 29.80
CA LEU A 10 -45.25 -13.68 28.47
C LEU A 10 -44.68 -14.86 27.68
N CYS A 11 -45.49 -15.43 26.79
CA CYS A 11 -45.02 -16.30 25.72
C CYS A 11 -44.66 -15.41 24.53
N GLY A 12 -43.61 -14.59 24.69
CA GLY A 12 -43.16 -13.63 23.68
C GLY A 12 -41.77 -13.96 23.19
N SER A 13 -41.57 -13.99 21.88
CA SER A 13 -40.24 -13.95 21.27
C SER A 13 -39.82 -12.50 21.08
N VAL A 14 -38.58 -12.19 21.45
CA VAL A 14 -37.93 -10.91 21.12
C VAL A 14 -37.04 -11.13 19.91
N LEU A 15 -37.15 -10.26 18.91
CA LEU A 15 -36.30 -10.26 17.72
C LEU A 15 -35.47 -8.97 17.71
N VAL A 16 -34.16 -9.10 17.53
CA VAL A 16 -33.27 -7.97 17.35
C VAL A 16 -32.82 -7.89 15.89
N LYS A 17 -33.03 -6.75 15.26
CA LYS A 17 -32.53 -6.44 13.90
C LYS A 17 -31.58 -5.25 13.98
N SER A 18 -30.37 -5.37 13.48
CA SER A 18 -29.41 -4.26 13.39
C SER A 18 -29.39 -3.65 12.00
N GLN A 19 -29.43 -2.32 11.91
CA GLN A 19 -29.29 -1.58 10.65
C GLN A 19 -28.75 -0.16 10.91
N ASN A 20 -27.79 0.30 10.11
CA ASN A 20 -27.26 1.68 10.11
C ASN A 20 -27.03 2.31 11.50
N CYS A 21 -26.11 1.75 12.29
CA CYS A 21 -25.72 2.23 13.63
C CYS A 21 -26.88 2.27 14.64
N SER A 22 -27.90 1.43 14.42
CA SER A 22 -29.03 1.26 15.32
C SER A 22 -29.39 -0.22 15.48
N ALA A 23 -30.02 -0.55 16.61
CA ALA A 23 -30.59 -1.86 16.87
C ALA A 23 -32.10 -1.72 17.12
N SER A 24 -32.91 -2.46 16.38
CA SER A 24 -34.36 -2.55 16.60
C SER A 24 -34.68 -3.76 17.46
N ILE A 25 -35.27 -3.52 18.61
CA ILE A 25 -35.80 -4.52 19.53
C ILE A 25 -37.30 -4.63 19.24
N GLU A 26 -37.76 -5.79 18.77
CA GLU A 26 -39.18 -6.07 18.49
C GLU A 26 -39.68 -7.16 19.45
N TRP A 27 -40.87 -6.98 20.03
CA TRP A 27 -41.51 -7.99 20.89
C TRP A 27 -42.96 -8.24 20.49
N THR A 28 -43.49 -9.37 20.92
CA THR A 28 -44.91 -9.68 20.75
C THR A 28 -45.69 -9.17 21.96
N ALA A 29 -46.77 -8.41 21.73
CA ALA A 29 -47.63 -7.94 22.80
C ALA A 29 -48.25 -9.12 23.59
N PRO A 30 -48.49 -8.98 24.90
CA PRO A 30 -49.14 -10.01 25.70
C PRO A 30 -50.56 -10.31 25.19
N ASN A 31 -50.98 -11.57 25.24
CA ASN A 31 -52.34 -11.99 24.85
C ASN A 31 -53.44 -11.60 25.85
N SER A 32 -53.12 -10.84 26.90
CA SER A 32 -54.09 -10.38 27.91
C SER A 32 -54.92 -9.20 27.41
N ASN A 33 -56.11 -8.99 27.99
CA ASN A 33 -56.94 -7.80 27.72
C ASN A 33 -56.06 -6.54 27.76
N HIS A 34 -55.96 -5.84 26.63
CA HIS A 34 -55.15 -4.62 26.48
C HIS A 34 -55.46 -3.53 27.52
N ASP A 35 -56.63 -3.61 28.18
CA ASP A 35 -57.11 -2.68 29.19
C ASP A 35 -56.28 -2.63 30.49
N CYS A 36 -55.45 -3.65 30.76
CA CYS A 36 -54.60 -3.68 31.97
C CYS A 36 -53.12 -3.35 31.72
N ILE A 37 -52.75 -3.01 30.48
CA ILE A 37 -51.38 -2.65 30.09
C ILE A 37 -51.31 -1.13 29.94
N GLU A 38 -50.49 -0.50 30.76
CA GLU A 38 -50.19 0.94 30.69
C GLU A 38 -49.08 1.21 29.66
N GLY A 39 -48.12 0.28 29.54
CA GLY A 39 -47.00 0.43 28.62
C GLY A 39 -45.92 -0.62 28.77
N TYR A 40 -44.75 -0.31 28.22
CA TYR A 40 -43.54 -1.12 28.32
C TYR A 40 -42.37 -0.28 28.79
N GLU A 41 -41.46 -0.88 29.54
CA GLU A 41 -40.15 -0.30 29.84
C GLU A 41 -39.09 -1.11 29.12
N VAL A 42 -38.24 -0.43 28.36
CA VAL A 42 -37.10 -1.02 27.66
C VAL A 42 -35.83 -0.42 28.22
N CYS A 43 -34.93 -1.27 28.73
CA CYS A 43 -33.63 -0.86 29.25
C CYS A 43 -32.50 -1.53 28.46
N TRP A 44 -31.38 -0.84 28.29
CA TRP A 44 -30.18 -1.41 27.68
C TRP A 44 -28.90 -0.77 28.22
N ASN A 45 -27.81 -1.55 28.26
CA ASN A 45 -26.48 -1.08 28.66
C ASN A 45 -25.35 -1.86 27.96
N SER A 46 -24.19 -1.21 27.80
CA SER A 46 -22.97 -1.89 27.38
C SER A 46 -22.49 -2.84 28.48
N THR A 47 -22.03 -4.05 28.11
CA THR A 47 -21.42 -4.99 29.05
C THR A 47 -19.92 -4.75 29.25
N SER A 48 -19.29 -3.92 28.40
CA SER A 48 -17.84 -3.72 28.36
C SER A 48 -17.37 -2.33 28.83
N PHE A 49 -18.24 -1.31 28.82
CA PHE A 49 -17.93 0.05 29.27
C PHE A 49 -18.89 0.52 30.35
N ASP A 50 -18.33 1.05 31.45
CA ASP A 50 -18.99 1.71 32.59
C ASP A 50 -20.50 1.40 32.77
N ALA A 51 -20.80 0.28 33.42
CA ALA A 51 -22.16 -0.22 33.66
C ALA A 51 -23.03 0.67 34.58
N THR A 52 -22.62 1.93 34.82
CA THR A 52 -23.30 2.88 35.70
C THR A 52 -24.47 3.62 35.03
N TYR A 53 -24.59 3.57 33.71
CA TYR A 53 -25.70 4.19 32.97
C TYR A 53 -26.52 3.14 32.20
N SER A 54 -27.66 2.76 32.77
CA SER A 54 -28.70 1.99 32.08
C SER A 54 -29.64 2.94 31.36
N ASN A 55 -29.68 2.87 30.03
CA ASN A 55 -30.59 3.65 29.20
C ASN A 55 -31.96 3.00 29.22
N CYS A 56 -32.90 3.58 29.97
CA CYS A 56 -34.27 3.08 30.09
C CYS A 56 -35.27 4.04 29.46
N SER A 57 -36.27 3.50 28.77
CA SER A 57 -37.34 4.26 28.13
C SER A 57 -38.69 3.63 28.39
N ASN A 58 -39.67 4.46 28.78
CA ASN A 58 -41.06 4.05 28.93
C ASN A 58 -41.82 4.32 27.63
N LEU A 59 -42.59 3.33 27.18
CA LEU A 59 -43.30 3.29 25.91
C LEU A 59 -44.79 3.06 26.15
N SER A 60 -45.62 3.55 25.24
CA SER A 60 -47.07 3.36 25.30
C SER A 60 -47.49 1.91 25.05
N ASN A 61 -48.71 1.57 25.46
CA ASN A 61 -49.25 0.21 25.37
C ASN A 61 -49.51 -0.30 23.94
N ASP A 62 -49.52 0.58 22.94
CA ASP A 62 -49.62 0.26 21.52
C ASP A 62 -48.26 0.05 20.83
N THR A 63 -47.16 0.24 21.56
CA THR A 63 -45.80 0.08 21.03
C THR A 63 -45.32 -1.36 21.18
N THR A 64 -44.79 -1.96 20.10
CA THR A 64 -44.21 -3.31 20.09
C THR A 64 -42.78 -3.35 19.54
N SER A 65 -42.14 -2.18 19.42
CA SER A 65 -40.76 -2.07 18.99
C SER A 65 -40.07 -0.86 19.62
N TYR A 66 -38.76 -0.96 19.78
CA TYR A 66 -37.89 0.10 20.26
C TYR A 66 -36.61 0.13 19.43
N THR A 67 -36.28 1.30 18.90
CA THR A 67 -35.01 1.50 18.20
C THR A 67 -34.01 2.09 19.16
N VAL A 68 -32.95 1.32 19.45
CA VAL A 68 -31.75 1.82 20.09
C VAL A 68 -30.99 2.63 19.04
N ALA A 69 -31.10 3.95 19.12
CA ALA A 69 -30.39 4.89 18.26
C ALA A 69 -29.53 5.82 19.11
N GLU A 70 -28.39 6.23 18.56
CA GLU A 70 -27.35 7.06 19.18
C GLU A 70 -26.50 6.26 20.20
N ASP A 71 -25.18 6.34 20.05
CA ASP A 71 -24.15 5.81 20.97
C ASP A 71 -23.97 4.28 21.09
N ILE A 72 -24.58 3.46 20.23
CA ILE A 72 -24.14 2.06 20.10
C ILE A 72 -22.78 2.00 19.38
N GLN A 73 -21.80 1.39 20.03
CA GLN A 73 -20.50 1.04 19.46
C GLN A 73 -20.58 -0.33 18.79
N VAL A 74 -19.93 -0.47 17.64
CA VAL A 74 -19.74 -1.80 17.02
C VAL A 74 -18.92 -2.70 17.91
N CYS A 75 -19.18 -4.00 17.82
CA CYS A 75 -18.34 -5.02 18.46
C CYS A 75 -18.26 -4.91 19.98
N VAL A 76 -19.17 -4.14 20.56
CA VAL A 76 -19.49 -4.11 21.97
C VAL A 76 -20.73 -4.97 22.18
N GLU A 77 -20.67 -5.83 23.18
CA GLU A 77 -21.83 -6.58 23.63
C GLU A 77 -22.69 -5.69 24.53
N TYR A 78 -24.01 -5.80 24.34
CA TYR A 78 -25.01 -5.08 25.09
C TYR A 78 -25.95 -6.06 25.76
N SER A 79 -26.38 -5.73 26.98
CA SER A 79 -27.50 -6.39 27.64
C SER A 79 -28.72 -5.49 27.55
N ALA A 80 -29.88 -6.07 27.30
CA ALA A 80 -31.14 -5.36 27.19
C ALA A 80 -32.30 -6.13 27.79
N SER A 81 -33.32 -5.38 28.19
CA SER A 81 -34.50 -5.93 28.83
C SER A 81 -35.78 -5.23 28.47
N VAL A 82 -36.88 -5.99 28.49
CA VAL A 82 -38.24 -5.50 28.29
C VAL A 82 -39.13 -5.95 29.44
N VAL A 83 -39.90 -5.02 30.00
CA VAL A 83 -40.86 -5.25 31.08
C VAL A 83 -42.21 -4.63 30.71
N VAL A 84 -43.31 -5.33 30.99
CA VAL A 84 -44.67 -4.78 30.84
C VAL A 84 -45.06 -4.03 32.11
N LEU A 85 -45.59 -2.82 31.93
CA LEU A 85 -46.11 -1.97 33.00
C LEU A 85 -47.64 -2.07 33.03
N GLY A 86 -48.20 -2.49 34.16
CA GLY A 86 -49.64 -2.57 34.38
C GLY A 86 -50.19 -1.33 35.09
N THR A 87 -51.49 -1.07 34.92
CA THR A 87 -52.21 0.12 35.43
C THR A 87 -52.17 0.33 36.95
N ASP A 88 -51.80 -0.72 37.71
CA ASP A 88 -51.73 -0.70 39.18
C ASP A 88 -50.28 -0.58 39.69
N GLY A 89 -49.34 -0.19 38.83
CA GLY A 89 -47.90 -0.16 39.13
C GLY A 89 -47.26 -1.56 39.20
N GLN A 90 -47.98 -2.60 38.75
CA GLN A 90 -47.45 -3.95 38.65
C GLN A 90 -46.48 -4.07 37.46
N ARG A 91 -45.43 -4.88 37.62
CA ARG A 91 -44.45 -5.18 36.59
C ARG A 91 -44.48 -6.67 36.27
N SER A 92 -44.43 -7.01 34.98
CA SER A 92 -44.27 -8.40 34.57
C SER A 92 -42.89 -8.95 34.96
N PRO A 93 -42.66 -10.27 34.85
CA PRO A 93 -41.30 -10.79 34.77
C PRO A 93 -40.51 -10.08 33.66
N THR A 94 -39.23 -9.80 33.94
CA THR A 94 -38.31 -9.17 32.99
C THR A 94 -37.85 -10.17 31.94
N ILE A 95 -37.89 -9.77 30.67
CA ILE A 95 -37.25 -10.50 29.57
C ILE A 95 -35.88 -9.87 29.35
N GLU A 96 -34.81 -10.61 29.64
CA GLU A 96 -33.41 -10.20 29.44
C GLU A 96 -32.83 -10.89 28.21
N PHE A 97 -32.02 -10.19 27.43
CA PHE A 97 -31.30 -10.73 26.28
C PHE A 97 -30.02 -9.91 26.01
N SER A 98 -29.07 -10.53 25.31
CA SER A 98 -27.85 -9.86 24.88
C SER A 98 -27.81 -9.73 23.37
N PHE A 99 -27.22 -8.64 22.87
CA PHE A 99 -26.97 -8.45 21.45
C PHE A 99 -25.63 -7.76 21.22
N THR A 100 -25.06 -7.99 20.04
CA THR A 100 -23.85 -7.31 19.58
C THR A 100 -24.16 -6.61 18.27
N TYR A 101 -23.79 -5.35 18.16
CA TYR A 101 -23.96 -4.63 16.91
C TYR A 101 -22.85 -4.99 15.91
N THR A 102 -23.26 -5.49 14.74
CA THR A 102 -22.40 -5.85 13.61
C THR A 102 -22.57 -4.79 12.52
N SER A 103 -21.48 -4.24 11.97
CA SER A 103 -21.59 -3.33 10.81
C SER A 103 -22.32 -4.07 9.65
N PRO A 104 -23.36 -3.49 9.01
CA PRO A 104 -24.22 -4.23 8.09
C PRO A 104 -23.64 -4.39 6.68
N ASN A 105 -22.62 -3.62 6.30
CA ASN A 105 -22.25 -3.44 4.90
C ASN A 105 -20.80 -3.86 4.62
N ASP A 106 -20.56 -4.29 3.38
CA ASP A 106 -19.23 -4.33 2.76
C ASP A 106 -18.52 -3.01 3.08
N VAL A 107 -17.39 -3.11 3.78
CA VAL A 107 -16.64 -1.92 4.18
C VAL A 107 -15.91 -1.42 2.94
N ASP A 108 -16.36 -0.31 2.36
CA ASP A 108 -15.62 0.38 1.32
C ASP A 108 -14.35 0.98 1.93
N LEU A 109 -13.27 0.20 1.86
CA LEU A 109 -11.96 0.59 2.37
C LEU A 109 -11.16 1.30 1.29
N LEU A 110 -10.85 2.56 1.55
CA LEU A 110 -9.83 3.25 0.77
C LEU A 110 -8.48 2.99 1.43
N VAL A 111 -7.57 2.35 0.69
CA VAL A 111 -6.20 2.10 1.14
C VAL A 111 -5.27 2.95 0.29
N ASN A 112 -4.75 4.02 0.89
CA ASN A 112 -3.70 4.83 0.28
C ASN A 112 -2.34 4.23 0.65
N THR A 113 -1.50 4.00 -0.35
CA THR A 113 -0.16 3.44 -0.16
C THR A 113 0.88 4.39 -0.72
N ASN A 114 1.77 4.87 0.14
CA ASN A 114 2.96 5.60 -0.27
C ASN A 114 4.18 4.68 -0.14
N ILE A 115 4.87 4.48 -1.25
CA ILE A 115 6.06 3.62 -1.31
C ILE A 115 7.24 4.50 -1.66
N THR A 116 8.18 4.62 -0.72
CA THR A 116 9.46 5.30 -0.95
C THR A 116 10.54 4.25 -1.10
N VAL A 117 11.10 4.17 -2.30
CA VAL A 117 12.20 3.24 -2.62
C VAL A 117 13.51 4.00 -2.52
N LYS A 118 14.38 3.53 -1.63
CA LYS A 118 15.80 3.92 -1.61
C LYS A 118 16.63 2.75 -2.12
N SER A 119 17.91 2.99 -2.29
CA SER A 119 18.86 2.03 -2.83
C SER A 119 19.04 0.75 -1.98
N SER A 120 19.01 0.89 -0.66
CA SER A 120 19.19 -0.21 0.30
C SER A 120 18.05 -0.34 1.29
N SER A 121 17.00 0.47 1.13
CA SER A 121 15.84 0.44 2.01
C SER A 121 14.56 0.77 1.29
N ILE A 122 13.46 0.24 1.79
CA ILE A 122 12.11 0.55 1.31
C ILE A 122 11.30 0.97 2.52
N SER A 123 10.67 2.13 2.39
CA SER A 123 9.73 2.68 3.38
C SER A 123 8.33 2.59 2.80
N LEU A 124 7.44 1.89 3.52
CA LEU A 124 6.05 1.72 3.14
C LEU A 124 5.18 2.45 4.16
N GLU A 125 4.38 3.41 3.68
CA GLU A 125 3.38 4.12 4.46
C GLU A 125 1.98 3.76 3.96
N TYR A 126 1.08 3.52 4.90
CA TYR A 126 -0.27 3.09 4.63
C TYR A 126 -1.24 3.94 5.42
N GLU A 127 -2.24 4.49 4.74
CA GLU A 127 -3.30 5.26 5.37
C GLU A 127 -4.63 4.61 4.96
N THR A 128 -5.40 4.19 5.96
CA THR A 128 -6.72 3.59 5.76
C THR A 128 -7.80 4.59 6.14
N SER A 129 -8.70 4.88 5.20
CA SER A 129 -9.90 5.69 5.44
C SER A 129 -11.15 4.84 5.25
N TYR A 130 -12.14 5.04 6.13
CA TYR A 130 -13.38 4.28 6.14
C TYR A 130 -14.51 5.10 6.78
N ASP A 131 -15.74 4.93 6.27
CA ASP A 131 -16.94 5.63 6.75
C ASP A 131 -17.71 4.87 7.84
N TYR A 132 -17.33 3.62 8.14
CA TYR A 132 -18.09 2.73 9.03
C TYR A 132 -17.26 2.14 10.17
N PRO A 133 -17.82 2.07 11.39
CA PRO A 133 -17.14 1.46 12.52
C PRO A 133 -16.94 -0.06 12.32
N PHE A 134 -15.76 -0.60 12.68
CA PHE A 134 -15.41 -2.05 12.62
C PHE A 134 -14.74 -2.55 13.92
N CYS A 135 -14.59 -3.86 14.09
CA CYS A 135 -14.08 -4.46 15.35
C CYS A 135 -12.57 -4.38 15.48
N GLY A 136 -11.87 -4.51 14.36
CA GLY A 136 -10.44 -4.37 14.30
C GLY A 136 -9.95 -4.34 12.85
N LEU A 137 -8.72 -3.90 12.70
CA LEU A 137 -8.00 -3.87 11.45
C LEU A 137 -6.67 -4.58 11.67
N ASN A 138 -6.33 -5.51 10.77
CA ASN A 138 -5.00 -6.09 10.68
C ASN A 138 -4.38 -5.66 9.36
N VAL A 139 -3.24 -4.99 9.44
CA VAL A 139 -2.45 -4.60 8.27
C VAL A 139 -1.18 -5.42 8.27
N THR A 140 -0.90 -6.11 7.17
CA THR A 140 0.31 -6.90 6.97
C THR A 140 1.01 -6.46 5.69
N GLY A 141 2.20 -5.90 5.82
CA GLY A 141 3.07 -5.56 4.70
C GLY A 141 4.16 -6.62 4.60
N CYS A 142 4.27 -7.27 3.47
CA CYS A 142 5.33 -8.23 3.19
C CYS A 142 6.20 -7.78 2.02
N PHE A 143 7.41 -8.31 2.02
CA PHE A 143 8.40 -8.07 0.99
C PHE A 143 9.12 -9.37 0.65
N SER A 144 9.24 -9.68 -0.64
CA SER A 144 9.95 -10.89 -1.11
C SER A 144 10.74 -10.63 -2.38
N SER A 145 11.74 -11.46 -2.65
CA SER A 145 12.35 -11.62 -3.98
C SER A 145 12.61 -13.08 -4.24
N ASP A 146 13.17 -13.40 -5.41
CA ASP A 146 13.61 -14.76 -5.72
C ASP A 146 14.67 -15.28 -4.73
N ASP A 147 15.47 -14.39 -4.14
CA ASP A 147 16.55 -14.71 -3.20
C ASP A 147 16.15 -14.53 -1.72
N ILE A 148 15.07 -13.80 -1.43
CA ILE A 148 14.62 -13.50 -0.06
C ILE A 148 13.24 -14.09 0.19
N LEU A 149 13.17 -15.04 1.13
CA LEU A 149 11.91 -15.54 1.69
C LEU A 149 11.12 -14.37 2.28
N SER A 150 9.80 -14.35 2.04
CA SER A 150 8.93 -13.23 2.40
C SER A 150 9.12 -12.78 3.85
N GLU A 151 9.57 -11.54 4.02
CA GLU A 151 9.65 -10.87 5.33
C GLU A 151 8.42 -9.99 5.49
N CYS A 152 7.72 -10.12 6.61
CA CYS A 152 6.43 -9.48 6.83
C CYS A 152 6.41 -8.73 8.16
N ILE A 153 5.77 -7.57 8.16
CA ILE A 153 5.43 -6.81 9.36
C ILE A 153 3.91 -6.74 9.43
N SER A 154 3.36 -7.09 10.60
CA SER A 154 1.93 -7.05 10.86
C SER A 154 1.64 -6.15 12.05
N MET A 155 0.59 -5.35 11.94
CA MET A 155 0.04 -4.58 13.04
C MET A 155 -1.47 -4.74 13.11
N SER A 156 -1.99 -4.65 14.33
CA SER A 156 -3.40 -4.74 14.63
C SER A 156 -3.84 -3.52 15.44
N GLY A 157 -5.07 -3.06 15.18
CA GLY A 157 -5.64 -1.91 15.86
C GLY A 157 -7.16 -1.96 15.88
N GLN A 158 -7.74 -1.24 16.84
CA GLN A 158 -9.19 -1.04 16.97
C GLN A 158 -9.50 0.44 16.81
N GLY A 159 -10.40 0.81 15.90
CA GLY A 159 -10.98 2.16 15.81
C GLY A 159 -9.97 3.32 15.66
N GLY A 160 -9.86 3.84 14.44
CA GLY A 160 -8.92 4.88 14.02
C GLY A 160 -8.00 4.27 12.97
N GLY A 161 -7.80 4.95 11.83
CA GLY A 161 -6.91 4.46 10.78
C GLY A 161 -5.56 4.01 11.34
N LEU A 162 -5.01 2.94 10.76
CA LEU A 162 -3.70 2.43 11.17
C LEU A 162 -2.62 2.97 10.24
N ASP A 163 -1.73 3.75 10.81
CA ASP A 163 -0.50 4.17 10.13
C ASP A 163 0.58 3.12 10.38
N MET A 164 0.92 2.37 9.34
CA MET A 164 2.08 1.48 9.36
C MET A 164 3.22 2.14 8.60
N ALA A 165 4.39 2.23 9.23
CA ALA A 165 5.65 2.54 8.58
C ALA A 165 6.59 1.35 8.72
N ALA A 166 7.00 0.76 7.61
CA ALA A 166 7.96 -0.35 7.58
C ALA A 166 9.20 0.06 6.80
N ASP A 167 10.35 0.08 7.47
CA ASP A 167 11.66 0.25 6.85
C ASP A 167 12.38 -1.10 6.76
N TYR A 168 12.61 -1.57 5.54
CA TYR A 168 13.44 -2.74 5.28
C TYR A 168 14.87 -2.30 4.99
N TYR A 169 15.88 -3.02 5.48
CA TYR A 169 17.29 -2.67 5.32
C TYR A 169 18.08 -3.82 4.70
N SER A 170 19.29 -3.53 4.21
CA SER A 170 20.22 -4.52 3.65
C SER A 170 19.72 -5.19 2.37
N LEU A 171 18.90 -4.48 1.60
CA LEU A 171 18.42 -4.96 0.30
C LEU A 171 19.56 -4.98 -0.72
N SER A 172 19.58 -6.02 -1.55
CA SER A 172 20.45 -6.11 -2.72
C SER A 172 20.07 -5.03 -3.71
N ALA A 173 21.07 -4.34 -4.26
CA ALA A 173 20.86 -3.37 -5.32
C ALA A 173 20.41 -4.07 -6.60
N CYS A 174 19.50 -3.43 -7.35
CA CYS A 174 19.03 -3.87 -8.67
C CYS A 174 18.34 -5.24 -8.67
N THR A 175 17.77 -5.59 -7.52
CA THR A 175 16.92 -6.76 -7.37
C THR A 175 15.47 -6.27 -7.46
N THR A 176 14.66 -6.99 -8.25
CA THR A 176 13.21 -6.80 -8.23
C THR A 176 12.66 -7.55 -7.04
N TYR A 177 11.92 -6.82 -6.24
CA TYR A 177 11.21 -7.32 -5.09
C TYR A 177 9.72 -7.12 -5.27
N TYR A 178 8.93 -7.96 -4.62
CA TYR A 178 7.48 -7.89 -4.61
C TYR A 178 7.07 -7.42 -3.22
N SER A 179 6.49 -6.21 -3.15
CA SER A 179 5.78 -5.79 -1.96
C SER A 179 4.34 -6.27 -2.05
N THR A 180 3.85 -6.92 -1.00
CA THR A 180 2.44 -7.22 -0.85
C THR A 180 1.90 -6.50 0.38
N LEU A 181 0.77 -5.81 0.23
CA LEU A 181 0.03 -5.26 1.35
C LEU A 181 -1.26 -6.05 1.48
N THR A 182 -1.50 -6.60 2.65
CA THR A 182 -2.74 -7.29 3.00
C THR A 182 -3.42 -6.52 4.12
N VAL A 183 -4.62 -6.01 3.85
CA VAL A 183 -5.47 -5.37 4.85
C VAL A 183 -6.65 -6.28 5.13
N THR A 184 -6.79 -6.71 6.38
CA THR A 184 -7.91 -7.52 6.85
C THR A 184 -8.76 -6.71 7.81
N VAL A 185 -9.99 -6.39 7.40
CA VAL A 185 -10.98 -5.80 8.30
C VAL A 185 -11.73 -6.90 9.01
N ILE A 186 -11.78 -6.79 10.33
CA ILE A 186 -12.46 -7.72 11.21
C ILE A 186 -13.79 -7.10 11.61
N SER A 187 -14.87 -7.76 11.21
CA SER A 187 -16.17 -7.59 11.82
C SER A 187 -16.54 -8.85 12.61
N VAL A 188 -17.63 -8.79 13.35
CA VAL A 188 -18.15 -9.90 14.15
C VAL A 188 -18.73 -11.04 13.30
N SER A 189 -19.03 -10.80 12.01
CA SER A 189 -19.64 -11.80 11.11
C SER A 189 -18.79 -12.13 9.89
N GLN A 190 -17.88 -11.25 9.46
CA GLN A 190 -17.09 -11.43 8.25
C GLN A 190 -15.69 -10.79 8.36
N SER A 191 -14.73 -11.34 7.62
CA SER A 191 -13.43 -10.73 7.41
C SER A 191 -13.23 -10.44 5.92
N GLN A 192 -12.97 -9.18 5.58
CA GLN A 192 -12.64 -8.79 4.20
C GLN A 192 -11.13 -8.62 4.10
N THR A 193 -10.52 -9.19 3.06
CA THR A 193 -9.07 -9.06 2.81
C THR A 193 -8.82 -8.39 1.46
N ILE A 194 -8.06 -7.31 1.47
CA ILE A 194 -7.61 -6.59 0.28
C ILE A 194 -6.10 -6.81 0.15
N THR A 195 -5.66 -7.31 -1.00
CA THR A 195 -4.24 -7.51 -1.30
C THR A 195 -3.80 -6.65 -2.48
N ASN A 196 -2.83 -5.77 -2.25
CA ASN A 196 -2.18 -5.02 -3.32
C ASN A 196 -0.75 -5.56 -3.50
N VAL A 197 -0.39 -5.92 -4.73
CA VAL A 197 0.95 -6.42 -5.08
C VAL A 197 1.57 -5.46 -6.07
N ARG A 198 2.78 -4.98 -5.74
CA ARG A 198 3.54 -4.11 -6.63
C ARG A 198 5.00 -4.56 -6.72
N PRO A 199 5.56 -4.69 -7.94
CA PRO A 199 6.99 -4.89 -8.09
C PRO A 199 7.75 -3.59 -7.80
N ILE A 200 8.86 -3.71 -7.07
CA ILE A 200 9.76 -2.65 -6.69
C ILE A 200 11.17 -3.07 -7.09
N THR A 201 11.86 -2.26 -7.88
CA THR A 201 13.27 -2.50 -8.20
C THR A 201 14.13 -1.55 -7.38
N THR A 202 15.07 -2.08 -6.60
CA THR A 202 16.03 -1.27 -5.85
C THR A 202 17.07 -0.66 -6.79
N ASN A 203 17.47 0.58 -6.54
CA ASN A 203 18.50 1.26 -7.33
C ASN A 203 19.89 1.05 -6.72
N SER A 204 20.94 1.09 -7.54
CA SER A 204 22.32 1.06 -7.03
C SER A 204 22.71 2.41 -6.40
N THR A 205 23.37 2.39 -5.23
CA THR A 205 24.01 3.57 -4.62
C THR A 205 25.33 3.96 -5.26
N ASN A 206 25.94 3.10 -6.08
CA ASN A 206 27.30 3.35 -6.54
C ASN A 206 27.28 4.32 -7.72
N SER A 207 27.46 5.60 -7.35
CA SER A 207 27.62 6.78 -8.18
C SER A 207 28.51 6.52 -9.42
N THR A 208 29.62 5.78 -9.30
CA THR A 208 30.51 5.48 -10.44
C THR A 208 30.52 4.00 -10.81
N MET A 209 29.58 3.60 -11.66
CA MET A 209 29.49 2.23 -12.20
C MET A 209 30.60 1.89 -13.21
N ILE A 210 31.09 2.87 -13.95
CA ILE A 210 32.19 2.74 -14.90
C ILE A 210 33.41 3.37 -14.25
N GLN A 211 34.55 2.67 -14.23
CA GLN A 211 35.76 3.15 -13.55
C GLN A 211 36.86 3.57 -14.54
N LEU A 212 36.85 3.03 -15.75
CA LEU A 212 37.89 3.26 -16.74
C LEU A 212 37.31 3.27 -18.16
N VAL A 213 37.69 4.30 -18.92
CA VAL A 213 37.42 4.44 -20.35
C VAL A 213 38.76 4.57 -21.06
N ASN A 214 39.01 3.69 -22.02
CA ASN A 214 40.20 3.70 -22.86
C ASN A 214 39.83 4.14 -24.28
N VAL A 215 40.79 4.74 -24.96
CA VAL A 215 40.69 5.14 -26.37
C VAL A 215 41.83 4.48 -27.14
N ASP A 216 41.47 3.66 -28.11
CA ASP A 216 42.37 2.86 -28.92
C ASP A 216 42.11 3.12 -30.42
N ASP A 217 43.01 2.65 -31.29
CA ASP A 217 42.88 2.70 -32.76
C ASP A 217 42.47 4.07 -33.32
N VAL A 218 43.07 5.16 -32.80
CA VAL A 218 42.74 6.51 -33.25
C VAL A 218 43.36 6.82 -34.61
N THR A 219 42.51 7.08 -35.60
CA THR A 219 42.90 7.46 -36.96
C THR A 219 42.50 8.92 -37.25
N ASP A 220 42.54 9.34 -38.51
CA ASP A 220 42.08 10.66 -38.94
C ASP A 220 40.55 10.81 -38.91
N ASN A 221 39.79 9.71 -38.93
CA ASN A 221 38.33 9.76 -39.02
C ASN A 221 37.58 8.79 -38.09
N ASN A 222 38.28 8.00 -37.29
CA ASN A 222 37.67 7.05 -36.37
C ASN A 222 38.51 6.88 -35.10
N ALA A 223 37.86 6.37 -34.05
CA ALA A 223 38.49 5.97 -32.79
C ALA A 223 37.66 4.86 -32.13
N THR A 224 38.32 3.95 -31.43
CA THR A 224 37.65 2.89 -30.66
C THR A 224 37.60 3.30 -29.19
N ILE A 225 36.40 3.35 -28.62
CA ILE A 225 36.18 3.61 -27.20
C ILE A 225 35.85 2.29 -26.52
N SER A 226 36.60 1.94 -25.47
CA SER A 226 36.33 0.77 -24.65
C SER A 226 36.22 1.15 -23.17
N TRP A 227 35.45 0.40 -22.40
CA TRP A 227 35.29 0.63 -20.97
C TRP A 227 35.28 -0.68 -20.20
N GLN A 228 35.59 -0.58 -18.91
CA GLN A 228 35.41 -1.71 -18.01
C GLN A 228 33.90 -1.86 -17.72
N PRO A 229 33.31 -3.06 -17.96
CA PRO A 229 31.91 -3.31 -17.61
C PRO A 229 31.67 -3.10 -16.13
N VAL A 230 30.47 -2.66 -15.78
CA VAL A 230 30.00 -2.64 -14.40
C VAL A 230 29.99 -4.10 -13.92
N TYR A 231 30.78 -4.42 -12.90
CA TYR A 231 30.98 -5.72 -12.22
C TYR A 231 30.13 -6.90 -12.73
N GLU A 232 30.77 -8.04 -13.03
CA GLU A 232 30.09 -9.34 -13.18
C GLU A 232 29.16 -9.56 -11.96
N GLY A 233 27.85 -9.56 -12.20
CA GLY A 233 26.82 -9.65 -11.16
C GLY A 233 26.01 -8.36 -10.89
N SER A 234 26.20 -7.27 -11.65
CA SER A 234 25.36 -6.08 -11.57
C SER A 234 24.21 -6.11 -12.62
N PRO A 235 22.98 -6.55 -12.26
CA PRO A 235 21.83 -6.61 -13.17
C PRO A 235 21.25 -5.22 -13.57
N CYS A 236 21.91 -4.13 -13.14
CA CYS A 236 21.34 -2.79 -13.16
C CYS A 236 21.35 -2.09 -14.53
N SER A 237 22.19 -2.46 -15.49
CA SER A 237 22.31 -1.71 -16.75
C SER A 237 21.44 -2.32 -17.85
N SER A 238 20.56 -1.52 -18.45
CA SER A 238 19.89 -1.84 -19.72
C SER A 238 20.82 -1.65 -20.92
N GLY A 239 21.93 -0.92 -20.72
CA GLY A 239 22.97 -0.68 -21.71
C GLY A 239 23.94 0.41 -21.26
N TYR A 240 24.64 1.00 -22.22
CA TYR A 240 25.57 2.11 -22.02
C TYR A 240 25.24 3.26 -22.98
N SER A 241 25.46 4.49 -22.54
CA SER A 241 25.39 5.70 -23.36
C SER A 241 26.79 6.24 -23.56
N VAL A 242 27.25 6.28 -24.81
CA VAL A 242 28.56 6.82 -25.21
C VAL A 242 28.33 8.11 -26.01
N CYS A 243 28.61 9.24 -25.39
CA CYS A 243 28.43 10.56 -25.99
C CYS A 243 29.77 11.23 -26.30
N TYR A 244 29.90 11.88 -27.45
CA TYR A 244 31.11 12.60 -27.85
C TYR A 244 30.80 13.96 -28.48
N LEU A 245 31.72 14.92 -28.33
CA LEU A 245 31.69 16.21 -29.02
C LEU A 245 33.12 16.70 -29.30
N GLN A 246 33.26 17.61 -30.27
CA GLN A 246 34.53 18.32 -30.48
C GLN A 246 34.82 19.22 -29.28
N GLU A 247 36.08 19.25 -28.85
CA GLU A 247 36.51 20.06 -27.72
C GLU A 247 36.25 21.55 -28.00
N ASN A 248 35.56 22.22 -27.08
CA ASN A 248 35.10 23.62 -27.18
C ASN A 248 33.98 23.88 -28.21
N SER A 249 33.34 22.84 -28.75
CA SER A 249 32.12 23.02 -29.55
C SER A 249 30.94 23.44 -28.66
N THR A 250 30.08 24.32 -29.19
CA THR A 250 28.78 24.66 -28.58
C THR A 250 27.64 23.76 -29.07
N GLU A 251 27.94 22.81 -29.96
CA GLU A 251 26.96 21.87 -30.48
C GLU A 251 26.58 20.79 -29.45
N ALA A 252 25.42 20.16 -29.63
CA ALA A 252 25.00 19.05 -28.80
C ALA A 252 25.91 17.84 -29.01
N SER A 253 26.23 17.12 -27.93
CA SER A 253 26.98 15.87 -28.02
C SER A 253 26.22 14.81 -28.79
N ILE A 254 26.92 14.05 -29.64
CA ILE A 254 26.35 12.91 -30.35
C ILE A 254 26.42 11.69 -29.41
N CYS A 255 25.28 11.07 -29.12
CA CYS A 255 25.18 9.95 -28.18
C CYS A 255 24.79 8.66 -28.89
N ASN A 256 25.54 7.59 -28.62
CA ASN A 256 25.23 6.24 -29.07
C ASN A 256 24.74 5.40 -27.88
N SER A 257 23.73 4.57 -28.13
CA SER A 257 23.30 3.54 -27.17
C SER A 257 23.98 2.22 -27.50
N VAL A 258 24.56 1.58 -26.50
CA VAL A 258 25.31 0.33 -26.62
C VAL A 258 24.63 -0.71 -25.73
N ASP A 259 24.49 -1.93 -26.25
CA ASP A 259 23.89 -3.04 -25.50
C ASP A 259 24.70 -3.38 -24.24
N LYS A 260 24.03 -3.84 -23.19
CA LYS A 260 24.66 -4.16 -21.90
C LYS A 260 25.74 -5.26 -21.98
N GLU A 261 25.65 -6.14 -22.98
CA GLU A 261 26.62 -7.23 -23.18
C GLU A 261 27.91 -6.76 -23.89
N LEU A 262 27.93 -5.50 -24.36
CA LEU A 262 29.08 -4.91 -25.05
C LEU A 262 29.78 -3.88 -24.16
N ASN A 263 31.10 -3.79 -24.32
CA ASN A 263 31.94 -2.87 -23.55
C ASN A 263 32.88 -2.03 -24.43
N LYS A 264 32.54 -1.91 -25.72
CA LYS A 264 33.29 -1.12 -26.71
C LYS A 264 32.39 -0.62 -27.83
N ILE A 265 32.76 0.50 -28.43
CA ILE A 265 32.14 1.07 -29.64
C ILE A 265 33.21 1.74 -30.51
N GLN A 266 33.04 1.69 -31.83
CA GLN A 266 33.84 2.47 -32.76
C GLN A 266 33.09 3.75 -33.16
N LEU A 267 33.73 4.91 -32.94
CA LEU A 267 33.25 6.20 -33.43
C LEU A 267 33.75 6.40 -34.86
N LEU A 268 32.86 6.86 -35.75
CA LEU A 268 33.12 7.02 -37.17
C LEU A 268 32.85 8.47 -37.62
N ASN A 269 33.35 8.83 -38.81
CA ASN A 269 33.15 10.15 -39.43
C ASN A 269 33.64 11.32 -38.57
N LEU A 270 34.73 11.10 -37.83
CA LEU A 270 35.39 12.15 -37.08
C LEU A 270 36.15 13.09 -38.02
N THR A 271 36.35 14.34 -37.59
CA THR A 271 37.15 15.31 -38.31
C THR A 271 38.62 15.10 -37.95
N SER A 272 39.51 15.10 -38.94
CA SER A 272 40.95 14.92 -38.73
C SER A 272 41.56 16.06 -37.91
N LEU A 273 42.66 15.79 -37.21
CA LEU A 273 43.41 16.75 -36.39
C LEU A 273 42.56 17.50 -35.33
N THR A 274 41.48 16.89 -34.86
CA THR A 274 40.48 17.52 -33.98
C THR A 274 40.47 16.83 -32.62
N ASP A 275 40.43 17.63 -31.55
CA ASP A 275 40.30 17.16 -30.18
C ASP A 275 38.82 16.86 -29.86
N TYR A 276 38.57 15.73 -29.22
CA TYR A 276 37.25 15.23 -28.87
C TYR A 276 37.14 14.93 -27.38
N TYR A 277 36.01 15.27 -26.79
CA TYR A 277 35.61 14.91 -25.45
C TYR A 277 34.57 13.79 -25.51
N VAL A 278 34.82 12.67 -24.82
CA VAL A 278 33.95 11.49 -24.77
C VAL A 278 33.49 11.24 -23.36
N THR A 279 32.24 10.86 -23.20
CA THR A 279 31.65 10.41 -21.94
C THR A 279 30.97 9.07 -22.10
N VAL A 280 31.11 8.21 -21.10
CA VAL A 280 30.43 6.91 -21.03
C VAL A 280 29.69 6.82 -19.70
N GLY A 281 28.40 6.47 -19.75
CA GLY A 281 27.58 6.19 -18.57
C GLY A 281 26.74 4.94 -18.76
N ALA A 282 26.40 4.24 -17.69
CA ALA A 282 25.44 3.14 -17.72
C ALA A 282 24.02 3.70 -17.82
N VAL A 283 23.15 3.00 -18.56
CA VAL A 283 21.71 3.30 -18.67
C VAL A 283 20.95 2.33 -17.78
N PHE A 284 20.04 2.83 -16.95
CA PHE A 284 19.17 2.03 -16.09
C PHE A 284 17.83 1.69 -16.78
N PRO A 285 17.07 0.67 -16.30
CA PRO A 285 15.77 0.32 -16.87
C PRO A 285 14.73 1.44 -16.85
N ASP A 286 14.82 2.37 -15.91
CA ASP A 286 13.95 3.54 -15.81
C ASP A 286 14.35 4.70 -16.75
N GLY A 287 15.43 4.51 -17.53
CA GLY A 287 15.98 5.49 -18.46
C GLY A 287 16.93 6.51 -17.82
N THR A 288 17.19 6.42 -16.52
CA THR A 288 18.19 7.27 -15.85
C THR A 288 19.61 6.84 -16.23
N LEU A 289 20.57 7.76 -16.11
CA LEU A 289 21.99 7.51 -16.37
C LEU A 289 22.77 7.48 -15.06
N SER A 290 23.80 6.64 -14.98
CA SER A 290 24.82 6.72 -13.94
C SER A 290 25.66 8.00 -14.07
N ASP A 291 26.56 8.26 -13.11
CA ASP A 291 27.63 9.22 -13.36
C ASP A 291 28.44 8.77 -14.58
N LYS A 292 28.92 9.77 -15.32
CA LYS A 292 29.66 9.56 -16.56
C LYS A 292 31.15 9.61 -16.27
N VAL A 293 31.88 8.66 -16.83
CA VAL A 293 33.35 8.77 -16.95
C VAL A 293 33.67 9.48 -18.24
N ALA A 294 34.63 10.41 -18.18
CA ALA A 294 35.05 11.19 -19.31
C ALA A 294 36.51 10.94 -19.68
N THR A 295 36.81 11.07 -20.98
CA THR A 295 38.18 11.08 -21.50
C THR A 295 38.27 11.96 -22.74
N THR A 296 39.48 12.34 -23.13
CA THR A 296 39.74 13.15 -24.32
C THR A 296 40.72 12.46 -25.24
N PHE A 297 40.57 12.64 -26.54
CA PHE A 297 41.51 12.15 -27.54
C PHE A 297 41.57 13.08 -28.75
N ARG A 298 42.63 12.96 -29.56
CA ARG A 298 42.81 13.75 -30.77
C ARG A 298 42.94 12.85 -32.00
N THR A 299 42.18 13.12 -33.05
CA THR A 299 42.31 12.40 -34.33
C THR A 299 43.61 12.74 -35.05
N SER A 300 44.11 11.79 -35.84
CA SER A 300 45.34 11.93 -36.62
C SER A 300 45.16 12.87 -37.82
N VAL A 301 46.28 13.24 -38.46
CA VAL A 301 46.27 14.01 -39.70
C VAL A 301 45.92 13.09 -40.88
N VAL A 302 45.24 13.61 -41.90
CA VAL A 302 45.04 12.89 -43.16
C VAL A 302 46.41 12.68 -43.82
N LEU A 303 46.84 11.42 -43.93
CA LEU A 303 48.03 11.07 -44.71
C LEU A 303 47.65 11.05 -46.19
N SER A 304 47.86 12.16 -46.89
CA SER A 304 47.88 12.16 -48.35
C SER A 304 49.13 11.39 -48.81
N SER A 305 48.93 10.28 -49.53
CA SER A 305 50.04 9.57 -50.17
C SER A 305 50.78 10.53 -51.10
N ILE A 306 52.03 10.87 -50.77
CA ILE A 306 52.93 11.53 -51.71
C ILE A 306 53.19 10.49 -52.81
N ALA A 307 52.69 10.76 -54.01
CA ALA A 307 53.04 9.97 -55.17
C ALA A 307 54.56 10.07 -55.37
N GLU A 308 55.24 8.94 -55.27
CA GLU A 308 56.64 8.77 -55.61
C GLU A 308 56.78 8.85 -57.14
N ASP A 309 56.61 10.03 -57.74
CA ASP A 309 56.94 10.25 -59.15
C ASP A 309 58.39 10.73 -59.28
N GLY A 310 59.30 9.78 -59.04
CA GLY A 310 60.66 9.86 -59.48
C GLY A 310 60.74 9.62 -60.97
N LYS A 311 60.53 10.66 -61.78
CA LYS A 311 60.95 10.69 -63.19
C LYS A 311 61.85 11.89 -63.46
N ILE A 312 63.13 11.57 -63.68
CA ILE A 312 64.09 12.42 -64.39
C ILE A 312 63.82 12.24 -65.89
N GLU A 313 63.55 13.33 -66.61
CA GLU A 313 63.72 13.36 -68.06
C GLU A 313 65.06 14.00 -68.43
N VAL A 314 65.67 13.44 -69.48
CA VAL A 314 67.05 13.61 -69.98
C VAL A 314 67.34 15.01 -70.49
#